data_AF-A0A5J4SEJ4-F1
#
_entry.id   AF-A0A5J4SEJ4-F1
#
_cell.length_a   1.000
_cell.length_b   1.000
_cell.length_c   1.000
_cell.angle_alpha   90.00
_cell.angle_beta   90.00
_cell.angle_gamma   90.00
#
_symmetry.space_group_name_H-M   'P 1'
#
loop_
_entity.id
_entity.type
_entity.pdbx_description
1 polymer ?
#
loop_
_entity_poly.entity_id
_entity_poly.type
_entity_poly.pdbx_seq_one_letter_code
_entity_poly.pdbx_strand_id
1 'polypeptide(L)'
;MTFQQIQKAITTSQYTLPIAIVISIVFWSVSLVLLPDFPEKEVSYSIWSKIREYCSPSWLNKAICLILYFIMGYYLSAFNNQYSLTQRRVTLSASLFFLFLSAWPGSYILCAGDVATFAFLLSIYYLFESYQQHKSSGYLFHSALFTGIGSVFYPQLTYFIPVLIVGAYSFRSLNIRSFFALLIGWSVPYWFLFGYAFPAQNMNLFYQPFIELVNFQSVRFDYFQTWELITLGYIFCLCIISAVHSYITSFRDKIRTRLYLRFFILLTACIFLFIFLQPAQYVNLLPLLLVGTSILVGHLYVLSNNETAAGFFLISMIVSLSLFSFNTWMLLSK
;
A
#
# COMPACT_ATOMS: atom_id res chain seq x y z
N MET A 1 -32.26 -20.63 -1.36
CA MET A 1 -30.88 -20.64 -0.80
C MET A 1 -30.87 -19.72 0.41
N THR A 2 -30.57 -20.23 1.60
CA THR A 2 -30.51 -19.40 2.81
C THR A 2 -29.32 -18.44 2.72
N PHE A 3 -29.44 -17.24 3.30
CA PHE A 3 -28.40 -16.21 3.30
C PHE A 3 -27.05 -16.77 3.79
N GLN A 4 -27.10 -17.68 4.77
CA GLN A 4 -25.95 -18.42 5.28
C GLN A 4 -25.28 -19.34 4.23
N GLN A 5 -26.01 -19.89 3.26
CA GLN A 5 -25.43 -20.71 2.17
C GLN A 5 -24.71 -19.86 1.12
N ILE A 6 -25.28 -18.70 0.75
CA ILE A 6 -24.62 -17.72 -0.12
C ILE A 6 -23.36 -17.19 0.58
N GLN A 7 -23.47 -16.88 1.86
CA GLN A 7 -22.38 -16.41 2.70
C GLN A 7 -21.31 -17.48 2.92
N LYS A 8 -21.67 -18.75 3.13
CA LYS A 8 -20.71 -19.86 3.21
C LYS A 8 -20.03 -20.05 1.85
N ALA A 9 -20.76 -19.98 0.73
CA ALA A 9 -20.17 -20.05 -0.62
C ALA A 9 -19.24 -18.86 -0.93
N ILE A 10 -19.62 -17.63 -0.56
CA ILE A 10 -18.78 -16.43 -0.71
C ILE A 10 -17.60 -16.48 0.26
N THR A 11 -17.69 -17.10 1.44
CA THR A 11 -16.59 -17.12 2.41
C THR A 11 -15.71 -18.37 2.37
N THR A 12 -16.14 -19.43 1.67
CA THR A 12 -15.37 -20.69 1.47
C THR A 12 -14.83 -20.88 0.06
N SER A 13 -15.30 -20.14 -0.94
CA SER A 13 -14.96 -20.49 -2.31
C SER A 13 -13.69 -19.82 -2.84
N GLN A 14 -12.99 -20.62 -3.64
CA GLN A 14 -11.97 -20.22 -4.62
C GLN A 14 -12.42 -19.05 -5.52
N TYR A 15 -13.69 -18.65 -5.49
CA TYR A 15 -14.28 -17.60 -6.32
C TYR A 15 -14.27 -16.19 -5.68
N THR A 16 -13.87 -16.01 -4.42
CA THR A 16 -13.78 -14.66 -3.78
C THR A 16 -12.87 -13.69 -4.52
N LEU A 17 -11.67 -14.17 -4.86
CA LEU A 17 -10.66 -13.38 -5.56
C LEU A 17 -11.08 -13.03 -6.99
N PRO A 18 -11.54 -13.98 -7.84
CA PRO A 18 -11.99 -13.61 -9.18
C PRO A 18 -13.23 -12.71 -9.15
N ILE A 19 -14.17 -12.88 -8.20
CA ILE A 19 -15.31 -11.97 -8.05
C ILE A 19 -14.83 -10.55 -7.70
N ALA A 20 -13.93 -10.39 -6.73
CA ALA A 20 -13.39 -9.08 -6.36
C ALA A 20 -12.61 -8.42 -7.51
N ILE A 21 -11.86 -9.21 -8.28
CA ILE A 21 -11.17 -8.75 -9.49
C ILE A 21 -12.17 -8.27 -10.53
N VAL A 22 -13.21 -9.05 -10.84
CA VAL A 22 -14.24 -8.66 -11.82
C VAL A 22 -14.93 -7.38 -11.38
N ILE A 23 -15.34 -7.29 -10.11
CA ILE A 23 -15.94 -6.09 -9.52
C ILE A 23 -15.00 -4.88 -9.68
N SER A 24 -13.71 -5.06 -9.42
CA SER A 24 -12.72 -3.97 -9.52
C SER A 24 -12.49 -3.55 -10.97
N ILE A 25 -12.44 -4.48 -11.92
CA ILE A 25 -12.35 -4.17 -13.36
C ILE A 25 -13.61 -3.40 -13.80
N VAL A 26 -14.80 -3.81 -13.35
CA VAL A 26 -16.06 -3.12 -13.68
C VAL A 26 -16.01 -1.69 -13.13
N PHE A 27 -15.66 -1.50 -11.86
CA PHE A 27 -15.56 -0.15 -11.27
C PHE A 27 -14.49 0.71 -11.92
N TRP A 28 -13.37 0.11 -12.31
CA TRP A 28 -12.31 0.77 -13.04
C TRP A 28 -12.78 1.22 -14.43
N SER A 29 -13.49 0.35 -15.16
CA SER A 29 -14.08 0.69 -16.47
C SER A 29 -15.15 1.78 -16.37
N VAL A 30 -15.99 1.75 -15.32
CA VAL A 30 -16.99 2.79 -15.05
C VAL A 30 -16.29 4.12 -14.75
N SER A 31 -15.23 4.11 -13.94
CA SER A 31 -14.46 5.32 -13.62
C SER A 31 -13.77 5.89 -14.86
N LEU A 32 -13.24 5.04 -15.74
CA LEU A 32 -12.59 5.43 -16.98
C LEU A 32 -13.55 6.14 -17.95
N VAL A 33 -14.83 5.73 -17.97
CA VAL A 33 -15.88 6.29 -18.84
C VAL A 33 -16.49 7.55 -18.22
N LEU A 34 -16.75 7.56 -16.91
CA LEU A 34 -17.37 8.70 -16.22
C LEU A 34 -16.41 9.88 -16.02
N LEU A 35 -15.12 9.60 -15.79
CA LEU A 35 -14.13 10.60 -15.39
C LEU A 35 -12.92 10.50 -16.33
N PRO A 36 -13.01 11.01 -17.58
CA PRO A 36 -11.86 11.01 -18.48
C PRO A 36 -10.76 11.98 -18.00
N ASP A 37 -11.14 13.12 -17.41
CA ASP A 37 -10.25 14.22 -17.01
C ASP A 37 -10.22 14.42 -15.48
N PHE A 38 -9.75 13.43 -14.73
CA PHE A 38 -9.60 13.59 -13.28
C PHE A 38 -8.44 14.55 -12.99
N PRO A 39 -8.64 15.54 -12.09
CA PRO A 39 -7.65 16.59 -11.85
C PRO A 39 -6.36 15.99 -11.28
N GLU A 40 -5.29 16.03 -12.07
CA GLU A 40 -3.95 15.57 -11.70
C GLU A 40 -3.39 16.47 -10.59
N LYS A 41 -3.61 16.11 -9.33
CA LYS A 41 -2.91 16.69 -8.18
C LYS A 41 -1.54 16.03 -8.04
N GLU A 42 -0.67 16.19 -9.02
CA GLU A 42 0.65 15.58 -8.95
C GLU A 42 1.74 16.57 -8.58
N VAL A 43 2.46 16.21 -7.52
CA VAL A 43 3.78 16.76 -7.22
C VAL A 43 4.74 16.12 -8.23
N SER A 44 5.15 16.88 -9.23
CA SER A 44 5.96 16.40 -10.36
C SER A 44 7.40 16.13 -9.93
N TYR A 45 7.71 14.86 -9.64
CA TYR A 45 9.09 14.39 -9.48
C TYR A 45 9.79 14.36 -10.84
N SER A 46 11.00 14.90 -10.99
CA SER A 46 11.66 15.02 -12.31
C SER A 46 12.00 13.67 -12.95
N ILE A 47 12.33 12.66 -12.15
CA ILE A 47 12.60 11.30 -12.65
C ILE A 47 11.29 10.66 -13.11
N TRP A 48 10.22 10.86 -12.35
CA TRP A 48 8.89 10.38 -12.69
C TRP A 48 8.33 11.04 -13.95
N SER A 49 8.50 12.35 -14.10
CA SER A 49 8.01 13.10 -15.26
C SER A 49 8.69 12.64 -16.55
N LYS A 50 9.99 12.33 -16.51
CA LYS A 50 10.71 11.76 -17.67
C LYS A 50 10.21 10.36 -18.05
N ILE A 51 9.91 9.52 -17.06
CA ILE A 51 9.38 8.18 -17.30
C ILE A 51 7.97 8.24 -17.87
N ARG A 52 7.16 9.17 -17.37
CA ARG A 52 5.82 9.45 -17.89
C ARG A 52 5.86 9.96 -19.33
N GLU A 53 6.80 10.86 -19.64
CA GLU A 53 6.97 11.40 -21.00
C GLU A 53 7.39 10.31 -22.00
N TYR A 54 8.24 9.37 -21.56
CA TYR A 54 8.58 8.18 -22.35
C TYR A 54 7.38 7.25 -22.55
N CYS A 55 6.46 7.17 -21.58
CA CYS A 55 5.18 6.49 -21.70
C CYS A 55 4.14 7.37 -22.43
N SER A 56 4.48 7.70 -23.69
CA SER A 56 3.82 8.72 -24.53
C SER A 56 2.29 8.55 -24.75
N PRO A 57 1.70 7.33 -24.77
CA PRO A 57 0.24 7.19 -24.87
C PRO A 57 -0.47 7.19 -23.50
N SER A 58 -1.52 7.99 -23.35
CA SER A 58 -2.37 8.02 -22.14
C SER A 58 -3.02 6.66 -21.82
N TRP A 59 -3.34 5.86 -22.84
CA TRP A 59 -3.85 4.49 -22.67
C TRP A 59 -2.81 3.52 -22.11
N LEU A 60 -1.53 3.74 -22.43
CA LEU A 60 -0.42 2.88 -21.99
C LEU A 60 -0.14 3.11 -20.50
N ASN A 61 -0.21 4.35 -20.01
CA ASN A 61 -0.14 4.65 -18.57
C ASN A 61 -1.26 3.96 -17.79
N LYS A 62 -2.49 4.01 -18.30
CA LYS A 62 -3.66 3.33 -17.72
C LYS A 62 -3.49 1.81 -17.69
N ALA A 63 -2.97 1.22 -18.76
CA ALA A 63 -2.68 -0.22 -18.83
C ALA A 63 -1.57 -0.65 -17.86
N ILE A 64 -0.47 0.11 -17.78
CA ILE A 64 0.62 -0.14 -16.82
C ILE A 64 0.10 -0.08 -15.38
N CYS A 65 -0.73 0.92 -15.07
CA CYS A 65 -1.34 1.08 -13.75
C CYS A 65 -2.18 -0.15 -13.37
N LEU A 66 -3.04 -0.61 -14.28
CA LEU A 66 -3.84 -1.81 -14.09
C LEU A 66 -2.95 -3.04 -13.86
N ILE A 67 -1.93 -3.26 -14.70
CA ILE A 67 -1.00 -4.38 -14.56
C ILE A 67 -0.28 -4.33 -13.20
N LEU A 68 0.17 -3.16 -12.76
CA LEU A 68 0.81 -2.98 -11.45
C LEU A 68 -0.13 -3.36 -10.31
N TYR A 69 -1.38 -2.93 -10.32
CA TYR A 69 -2.34 -3.33 -9.27
C TYR A 69 -2.65 -4.83 -9.28
N PHE A 70 -2.70 -5.46 -10.45
CA PHE A 70 -2.80 -6.93 -10.53
C PHE A 70 -1.58 -7.63 -9.93
N ILE A 71 -0.38 -7.14 -10.23
CA ILE A 71 0.87 -7.64 -9.65
C ILE A 71 0.86 -7.45 -8.13
N MET A 72 0.49 -6.27 -7.62
CA MET A 72 0.38 -6.01 -6.18
C MET A 72 -0.65 -6.93 -5.50
N GLY A 73 -1.83 -7.12 -6.10
CA GLY A 73 -2.88 -8.00 -5.58
C GLY A 73 -2.45 -9.47 -5.56
N TYR A 74 -1.79 -9.94 -6.63
CA TYR A 74 -1.20 -11.29 -6.67
C TYR A 74 -0.12 -11.46 -5.60
N TYR A 75 0.78 -10.47 -5.49
CA TYR A 75 1.83 -10.45 -4.49
C TYR A 75 1.28 -10.51 -3.08
N LEU A 76 0.25 -9.72 -2.79
CA LEU A 76 -0.43 -9.71 -1.49
C LEU A 76 -1.06 -11.06 -1.15
N SER A 77 -1.67 -11.73 -2.14
CA SER A 77 -2.20 -13.08 -1.99
C SER A 77 -1.08 -14.09 -1.69
N ALA A 78 0.01 -14.07 -2.47
CA ALA A 78 1.16 -14.94 -2.28
C ALA A 78 1.86 -14.70 -0.91
N PHE A 79 2.01 -13.43 -0.53
CA PHE A 79 2.58 -12.98 0.74
C PHE A 79 1.76 -13.48 1.93
N ASN A 80 0.43 -13.33 1.86
CA ASN A 80 -0.48 -13.84 2.90
C ASN A 80 -0.41 -15.37 3.02
N ASN A 81 -0.23 -16.08 1.91
CA ASN A 81 -0.05 -17.54 1.88
C ASN A 81 1.24 -17.96 2.59
N GLN A 82 2.38 -17.40 2.17
CA GLN A 82 3.71 -17.78 2.63
C GLN A 82 3.90 -17.53 4.14
N TYR A 83 3.46 -16.37 4.63
CA TYR A 83 3.63 -16.02 6.04
C TYR A 83 2.48 -16.49 6.94
N SER A 84 1.46 -17.13 6.34
CA SER A 84 0.26 -17.62 7.01
C SER A 84 -0.34 -16.57 7.96
N LEU A 85 -0.35 -15.30 7.51
CA LEU A 85 -0.89 -14.19 8.30
C LEU A 85 -2.39 -14.39 8.52
N THR A 86 -3.08 -14.97 7.53
CA THR A 86 -4.51 -15.29 7.57
C THR A 86 -4.71 -16.81 7.44
N GLN A 87 -4.69 -17.53 8.55
CA GLN A 87 -4.57 -19.01 8.62
C GLN A 87 -5.68 -19.83 7.91
N ARG A 88 -6.77 -19.22 7.41
CA ARG A 88 -7.90 -19.95 6.81
C ARG A 88 -8.43 -19.39 5.48
N ARG A 89 -7.98 -18.21 5.03
CA ARG A 89 -8.52 -17.52 3.85
C ARG A 89 -7.46 -16.67 3.15
N VAL A 90 -6.54 -17.34 2.45
CA VAL A 90 -5.38 -16.75 1.77
C VAL A 90 -5.74 -15.60 0.83
N THR A 91 -6.87 -15.71 0.13
CA THR A 91 -7.31 -14.75 -0.88
C THR A 91 -8.04 -13.51 -0.33
N LEU A 92 -8.37 -13.49 0.97
CA LEU A 92 -9.24 -12.46 1.55
C LEU A 92 -8.57 -11.08 1.53
N SER A 93 -7.31 -10.99 1.94
CA SER A 93 -6.57 -9.71 1.94
C SER A 93 -6.44 -9.13 0.52
N ALA A 94 -6.19 -9.98 -0.49
CA ALA A 94 -6.15 -9.54 -1.89
C ALA A 94 -7.51 -9.05 -2.38
N SER A 95 -8.61 -9.75 -2.05
CA SER A 95 -9.95 -9.28 -2.41
C SER A 95 -10.32 -7.94 -1.75
N LEU A 96 -9.92 -7.73 -0.50
CA LEU A 96 -10.15 -6.47 0.21
C LEU A 96 -9.33 -5.32 -0.36
N PHE A 97 -8.09 -5.59 -0.76
CA PHE A 97 -7.27 -4.61 -1.47
C PHE A 97 -7.95 -4.12 -2.74
N PHE A 98 -8.43 -5.05 -3.58
CA PHE A 98 -9.17 -4.74 -4.80
C PHE A 98 -10.46 -3.96 -4.54
N LEU A 99 -11.21 -4.31 -3.49
CA LEU A 99 -12.42 -3.59 -3.09
C LEU A 99 -12.14 -2.16 -2.63
N PHE A 100 -11.12 -1.98 -1.78
CA PHE A 100 -10.74 -0.62 -1.35
C PHE A 100 -10.17 0.20 -2.50
N LEU A 101 -9.43 -0.44 -3.41
CA LEU A 101 -8.97 0.21 -4.65
C LEU A 101 -10.16 0.67 -5.49
N SER A 102 -11.21 -0.16 -5.61
CA SER A 102 -12.43 0.19 -6.34
C SER A 102 -13.21 1.34 -5.72
N ALA A 103 -13.10 1.57 -4.41
CA ALA A 103 -13.73 2.72 -3.76
C ALA A 103 -13.10 4.06 -4.18
N TRP A 104 -11.87 4.04 -4.71
CA TRP A 104 -11.17 5.22 -5.18
C TRP A 104 -11.30 5.39 -6.72
N PRO A 105 -12.00 6.43 -7.19
CA PRO A 105 -12.16 6.68 -8.63
C PRO A 105 -10.86 7.06 -9.36
N GLY A 106 -9.82 7.52 -8.66
CA GLY A 106 -8.52 7.90 -9.24
C GLY A 106 -7.56 6.73 -9.51
N SER A 107 -7.99 5.49 -9.25
CA SER A 107 -7.17 4.26 -9.38
C SER A 107 -6.75 3.91 -10.81
N TYR A 108 -7.06 4.72 -11.82
CA TYR A 108 -6.59 4.51 -13.20
C TYR A 108 -5.41 5.43 -13.59
N ILE A 109 -5.08 6.42 -12.75
CA ILE A 109 -3.94 7.31 -12.98
C ILE A 109 -2.70 6.65 -12.40
N LEU A 110 -1.69 6.44 -13.25
CA LEU A 110 -0.40 5.91 -12.81
C LEU A 110 0.32 6.99 -12.00
N CYS A 111 0.48 6.78 -10.70
CA CYS A 111 1.16 7.70 -9.79
C CYS A 111 2.56 7.17 -9.42
N ALA A 112 3.49 8.07 -9.08
CA ALA A 112 4.82 7.69 -8.59
C ALA A 112 4.73 6.79 -7.35
N GLY A 113 3.70 7.03 -6.52
CA GLY A 113 3.36 6.22 -5.36
C GLY A 113 3.06 4.75 -5.64
N ASP A 114 2.49 4.41 -6.80
CA ASP A 114 2.16 3.01 -7.14
C ASP A 114 3.43 2.18 -7.34
N VAL A 115 4.38 2.71 -8.11
CA VAL A 115 5.69 2.08 -8.34
C VAL A 115 6.48 2.00 -7.04
N ALA A 116 6.46 3.07 -6.23
CA ALA A 116 7.09 3.08 -4.92
C ALA A 116 6.46 2.06 -3.96
N THR A 117 5.14 1.90 -3.98
CA THR A 117 4.41 0.91 -3.18
C THR A 117 4.80 -0.51 -3.57
N PHE A 118 4.91 -0.80 -4.87
CA PHE A 118 5.39 -2.11 -5.33
C PHE A 118 6.82 -2.40 -4.87
N ALA A 119 7.73 -1.42 -5.00
CA ALA A 119 9.09 -1.57 -4.49
C ALA A 119 9.11 -1.76 -2.96
N PHE A 120 8.26 -1.05 -2.22
CA PHE A 120 8.15 -1.20 -0.77
C PHE A 120 7.54 -2.54 -0.35
N LEU A 121 6.60 -3.10 -1.11
CA LEU A 121 6.07 -4.46 -0.92
C LEU A 121 7.20 -5.51 -1.00
N LEU A 122 8.06 -5.40 -2.02
CA LEU A 122 9.26 -6.24 -2.12
C LEU A 122 10.19 -6.05 -0.91
N SER A 123 10.35 -4.81 -0.44
CA SER A 123 11.13 -4.54 0.76
C SER A 123 10.57 -5.25 2.00
N ILE A 124 9.27 -5.18 2.23
CA ILE A 124 8.60 -5.83 3.37
C ILE A 124 8.82 -7.34 3.34
N TYR A 125 8.80 -7.96 2.16
CA TYR A 125 9.06 -9.40 2.03
C TYR A 125 10.46 -9.81 2.45
N TYR A 126 11.49 -9.10 1.98
CA TYR A 126 12.86 -9.40 2.43
C TYR A 126 13.04 -9.10 3.92
N LEU A 127 12.34 -8.10 4.46
CA LEU A 127 12.30 -7.84 5.89
C LEU A 127 11.69 -9.03 6.66
N PHE A 128 10.60 -9.61 6.15
CA PHE A 128 9.91 -10.72 6.81
C PHE A 128 10.71 -12.02 6.74
N GLU A 129 11.40 -12.28 5.62
CA GLU A 129 12.35 -13.39 5.47
C GLU A 129 13.49 -13.30 6.50
N SER A 130 13.90 -12.09 6.91
CA SER A 130 14.98 -11.91 7.89
C SER A 130 14.68 -12.43 9.30
N TYR A 131 13.43 -12.85 9.58
CA TYR A 131 12.97 -13.28 10.90
C TYR A 131 13.84 -14.41 11.48
N GLN A 132 14.47 -14.16 12.63
CA GLN A 132 15.32 -15.10 13.37
C GLN A 132 16.47 -15.76 12.57
N GLN A 133 16.85 -15.19 11.41
CA GLN A 133 17.98 -15.71 10.64
C GLN A 133 19.32 -15.23 11.20
N HIS A 134 20.26 -16.16 11.34
CA HIS A 134 21.61 -15.87 11.85
C HIS A 134 22.42 -14.95 10.90
N LYS A 135 22.15 -15.00 9.59
CA LYS A 135 22.79 -14.16 8.55
C LYS A 135 21.78 -13.17 7.95
N SER A 136 21.18 -12.33 8.78
CA SER A 136 20.15 -11.37 8.38
C SER A 136 20.65 -10.19 7.52
N SER A 137 21.96 -9.92 7.46
CA SER A 137 22.51 -8.75 6.77
C SER A 137 22.14 -8.68 5.29
N GLY A 138 22.14 -9.81 4.57
CA GLY A 138 21.79 -9.82 3.14
C GLY A 138 20.32 -9.48 2.89
N TYR A 139 19.42 -10.07 3.67
CA TYR A 139 17.98 -9.79 3.58
C TYR A 139 17.64 -8.34 3.93
N LEU A 140 18.26 -7.79 4.97
CA LEU A 140 18.08 -6.39 5.35
C LEU A 140 18.68 -5.41 4.33
N PHE A 141 19.79 -5.78 3.68
CA PHE A 141 20.31 -5.05 2.53
C PHE A 141 19.30 -5.02 1.38
N HIS A 142 18.73 -6.17 1.00
CA HIS A 142 17.74 -6.24 -0.08
C HIS A 142 16.48 -5.45 0.26
N SER A 143 15.97 -5.54 1.50
CA SER A 143 14.84 -4.73 1.96
C SER A 143 15.11 -3.23 1.79
N ALA A 144 16.26 -2.76 2.27
CA ALA A 144 16.63 -1.35 2.13
C ALA A 144 16.89 -0.93 0.69
N LEU A 145 17.45 -1.82 -0.14
CA LEU A 145 17.70 -1.58 -1.56
C LEU A 145 16.40 -1.35 -2.31
N PHE A 146 15.38 -2.21 -2.13
CA PHE A 146 14.08 -2.01 -2.78
C PHE A 146 13.39 -0.74 -2.26
N THR A 147 13.56 -0.41 -0.98
CA THR A 147 13.09 0.87 -0.42
C THR A 147 13.82 2.05 -1.06
N GLY A 148 15.14 1.95 -1.26
CA GLY A 148 15.95 2.96 -1.95
C GLY A 148 15.56 3.13 -3.42
N ILE A 149 15.25 2.03 -4.12
CA ILE A 149 14.76 2.10 -5.50
C ILE A 149 13.42 2.83 -5.53
N GLY A 150 12.50 2.48 -4.64
CA GLY A 150 11.21 3.18 -4.50
C GLY A 150 11.39 4.66 -4.16
N SER A 151 12.38 5.00 -3.33
CA SER A 151 12.66 6.38 -2.93
C SER A 151 13.31 7.23 -4.01
N VAL A 152 13.83 6.64 -5.09
CA VAL A 152 14.25 7.41 -6.28
C VAL A 152 13.03 7.94 -7.04
N PHE A 153 11.93 7.17 -7.08
CA PHE A 153 10.67 7.61 -7.71
C PHE A 153 9.84 8.50 -6.78
N TYR A 154 9.80 8.16 -5.50
CA TYR A 154 9.02 8.83 -4.47
C TYR A 154 9.90 9.09 -3.24
N PRO A 155 10.62 10.22 -3.18
CA PRO A 155 11.66 10.49 -2.17
C PRO A 155 11.24 10.30 -0.73
N GLN A 156 9.98 10.62 -0.41
CA GLN A 156 9.41 10.53 0.93
C GLN A 156 9.33 9.09 1.44
N LEU A 157 9.47 8.07 0.59
CA LEU A 157 9.58 6.68 1.03
C LEU A 157 10.75 6.46 2.00
N THR A 158 11.78 7.30 1.92
CA THR A 158 12.94 7.33 2.84
C THR A 158 12.51 7.49 4.31
N TYR A 159 11.40 8.19 4.58
CA TYR A 159 10.89 8.36 5.95
C TYR A 159 10.40 7.07 6.60
N PHE A 160 10.19 6.00 5.82
CA PHE A 160 9.82 4.69 6.36
C PHE A 160 11.02 3.82 6.73
N ILE A 161 12.27 4.26 6.49
CA ILE A 161 13.48 3.52 6.89
C ILE A 161 13.54 3.28 8.41
N PRO A 162 13.28 4.28 9.29
CA PRO A 162 13.16 4.03 10.72
C PRO A 162 12.13 2.96 11.07
N VAL A 163 11.01 2.89 10.32
CA VAL A 163 9.99 1.85 10.51
C VAL A 163 10.54 0.47 10.15
N LEU A 164 11.32 0.35 9.07
CA LEU A 164 12.02 -0.90 8.72
C LEU A 164 13.04 -1.32 9.78
N ILE A 165 13.77 -0.36 10.36
CA ILE A 165 14.72 -0.60 11.46
C ILE A 165 13.98 -1.13 12.70
N VAL A 166 12.87 -0.51 13.08
CA VAL A 166 12.02 -0.99 14.19
C VAL A 166 11.44 -2.38 13.89
N GLY A 167 11.07 -2.65 12.64
CA GLY A 167 10.64 -3.97 12.18
C GLY A 167 11.74 -5.02 12.32
N ALA A 168 12.95 -4.73 11.84
CA ALA A 168 14.12 -5.60 11.95
C ALA A 168 14.50 -5.89 13.40
N TYR A 169 14.42 -4.87 14.26
CA TYR A 169 14.60 -5.03 15.71
C TYR A 169 13.55 -5.98 16.29
N SER A 170 12.28 -5.77 15.95
CA SER A 170 11.15 -6.60 16.41
C SER A 170 11.28 -8.06 15.94
N PHE A 171 11.86 -8.31 14.76
CA PHE A 171 12.10 -9.64 14.21
C PHE A 171 13.39 -10.30 14.71
N ARG A 172 14.11 -9.65 15.65
CA ARG A 172 15.38 -10.09 16.21
C ARG A 172 16.45 -10.34 15.14
N SER A 173 16.40 -9.59 14.06
CA SER A 173 17.33 -9.69 12.93
C SER A 173 18.34 -8.53 12.88
N LEU A 174 18.20 -7.56 13.80
CA LEU A 174 19.05 -6.38 13.85
C LEU A 174 20.32 -6.61 14.69
N ASN A 175 21.46 -6.54 14.02
CA ASN A 175 22.82 -6.54 14.55
C ASN A 175 23.56 -5.33 13.97
N ILE A 176 24.70 -4.95 14.53
CA ILE A 176 25.50 -3.83 14.01
C ILE A 176 25.80 -4.00 12.51
N ARG A 177 26.14 -5.22 12.08
CA ARG A 177 26.44 -5.55 10.68
C ARG A 177 25.22 -5.41 9.78
N SER A 178 24.04 -5.81 10.26
CA SER A 178 22.83 -5.75 9.45
C SER A 178 22.19 -4.36 9.42
N PHE A 179 22.42 -3.56 10.47
CA PHE A 179 22.10 -2.13 10.46
C PHE A 179 22.89 -1.38 9.39
N PHE A 180 24.21 -1.58 9.31
CA PHE A 180 25.01 -0.99 8.24
C PHE A 180 24.64 -1.55 6.86
N ALA A 181 24.33 -2.84 6.77
CA ALA A 181 23.84 -3.42 5.52
C ALA A 181 22.53 -2.75 5.04
N LEU A 182 21.63 -2.40 5.95
CA LEU A 182 20.41 -1.64 5.66
C LEU A 182 20.74 -0.23 5.17
N LEU A 183 21.64 0.51 5.83
CA LEU A 183 22.06 1.85 5.39
C LEU A 183 22.72 1.82 4.01
N ILE A 184 23.61 0.85 3.78
CA ILE A 184 24.28 0.69 2.48
C ILE A 184 23.24 0.36 1.41
N GLY A 185 22.34 -0.59 1.68
CA GLY A 185 21.28 -0.98 0.75
C GLY A 185 20.43 0.20 0.30
N TRP A 186 20.00 1.06 1.23
CA TRP A 186 19.29 2.30 0.89
C TRP A 186 20.12 3.27 0.05
N SER A 187 21.42 3.39 0.33
CA SER A 187 22.30 4.32 -0.39
C SER A 187 22.65 3.89 -1.82
N VAL A 188 22.59 2.58 -2.13
CA VAL A 188 23.02 2.02 -3.43
C VAL A 188 22.28 2.65 -4.62
N PRO A 189 20.94 2.77 -4.64
CA PRO A 189 20.22 3.43 -5.75
C PRO A 189 20.66 4.88 -5.97
N TYR A 190 20.96 5.62 -4.91
CA TYR A 190 21.46 6.99 -5.01
C TYR A 190 22.88 7.07 -5.55
N TRP A 191 23.74 6.08 -5.26
CA TRP A 191 25.07 5.98 -5.84
C TRP A 191 25.01 5.75 -7.35
N PHE A 192 24.10 4.88 -7.81
CA PHE A 192 23.88 4.69 -9.25
C PHE A 192 23.30 5.93 -9.92
N LEU A 193 22.37 6.63 -9.25
CA LEU A 193 21.83 7.90 -9.73
C LEU A 193 22.93 8.96 -9.88
N PHE A 194 23.82 9.06 -8.88
CA PHE A 194 24.99 9.94 -8.93
C PHE A 194 25.94 9.57 -10.08
N GLY A 195 26.24 8.27 -10.23
CA GLY A 195 27.10 7.75 -11.29
C GLY A 195 26.56 8.03 -12.70
N TYR A 196 25.24 8.15 -12.87
CA TYR A 196 24.61 8.59 -14.11
C TYR A 196 24.60 10.12 -14.26
N ALA A 197 24.26 10.85 -13.20
CA ALA A 197 24.10 12.30 -13.22
C ALA A 197 25.43 13.06 -13.44
N PHE A 198 26.53 12.54 -12.88
CA PHE A 198 27.85 13.16 -12.98
C PHE A 198 28.37 13.27 -14.42
N PRO A 199 28.47 12.17 -15.22
CA PRO A 199 28.90 12.26 -16.62
C PRO A 199 27.88 12.97 -17.52
N ALA A 200 26.57 12.87 -17.21
CA ALA A 200 25.51 13.54 -17.97
C ALA A 200 25.43 15.07 -17.72
N GLN A 201 26.29 15.62 -16.86
CA GLN A 201 26.29 17.03 -16.42
C GLN A 201 24.93 17.51 -15.88
N ASN A 202 24.08 16.60 -15.43
CA ASN A 202 22.74 16.90 -14.95
C ASN A 202 22.60 16.57 -13.46
N MET A 203 23.38 17.27 -12.64
CA MET A 203 23.45 17.03 -11.19
C MET A 203 22.12 17.37 -10.47
N ASN A 204 21.25 18.16 -11.10
CA ASN A 204 19.93 18.47 -10.58
C ASN A 204 19.08 17.21 -10.32
N LEU A 205 19.23 16.18 -11.16
CA LEU A 205 18.55 14.89 -10.98
C LEU A 205 18.94 14.20 -9.67
N PHE A 206 20.19 14.36 -9.24
CA PHE A 206 20.68 13.78 -8.00
C PHE A 206 20.24 14.58 -6.77
N TYR A 207 20.29 15.91 -6.84
CA TYR A 207 19.94 16.76 -5.70
C TYR A 207 18.43 16.84 -5.43
N GLN A 208 17.60 16.76 -6.48
CA GLN A 208 16.17 17.00 -6.38
C GLN A 208 15.46 16.09 -5.36
N PRO A 209 15.68 14.76 -5.31
CA PRO A 209 15.08 13.90 -4.29
C PRO A 209 15.39 14.35 -2.85
N PHE A 210 16.60 14.87 -2.59
CA PHE A 210 16.99 15.35 -1.27
C PHE A 210 16.37 16.72 -0.96
N ILE A 211 16.27 17.60 -1.96
CA ILE A 211 15.60 18.90 -1.83
C ILE A 211 14.11 18.69 -1.50
N GLU A 212 13.44 17.78 -2.19
CA GLU A 212 12.03 17.44 -1.94
C GLU A 212 11.84 16.74 -0.59
N LEU A 213 12.83 16.00 -0.11
CA LEU A 213 12.79 15.41 1.23
C LEU A 213 12.84 16.50 2.30
N VAL A 214 13.71 17.50 2.14
CA VAL A 214 13.88 18.62 3.10
C VAL A 214 12.74 19.62 3.02
N ASN A 215 12.18 19.85 1.83
CA ASN A 215 11.08 20.78 1.60
C ASN A 215 9.75 20.22 2.09
N PHE A 216 9.53 20.33 3.40
CA PHE A 216 8.26 20.01 4.01
C PHE A 216 7.21 21.06 3.63
N GLN A 217 6.22 20.67 2.83
CA GLN A 217 5.10 21.56 2.52
C GLN A 217 4.30 21.88 3.78
N SER A 218 3.78 23.11 3.87
CA SER A 218 2.96 23.54 5.02
C SER A 218 1.74 22.64 5.19
N VAL A 219 1.43 22.26 6.43
CA VAL A 219 0.23 21.48 6.77
C VAL A 219 -1.02 22.31 6.45
N ARG A 220 -1.63 22.07 5.29
CA ARG A 220 -2.87 22.72 4.86
C ARG A 220 -3.90 21.65 4.52
N PHE A 221 -5.00 21.64 5.27
CA PHE A 221 -6.10 20.70 5.02
C PHE A 221 -6.98 21.10 3.83
N ASP A 222 -6.79 22.32 3.29
CA ASP A 222 -7.47 22.81 2.08
C ASP A 222 -7.18 21.94 0.83
N TYR A 223 -6.12 21.13 0.86
CA TYR A 223 -5.79 20.21 -0.23
C TYR A 223 -6.73 19.01 -0.32
N PHE A 224 -7.41 18.63 0.76
CA PHE A 224 -8.34 17.51 0.75
C PHE A 224 -9.67 17.91 0.10
N GLN A 225 -10.07 17.18 -0.93
CA GLN A 225 -11.46 17.22 -1.38
C GLN A 225 -12.34 16.45 -0.38
N THR A 226 -13.60 16.87 -0.23
CA THR A 226 -14.53 16.27 0.74
C THR A 226 -14.63 14.75 0.60
N TRP A 227 -14.62 14.24 -0.64
CA TRP A 227 -14.68 12.80 -0.91
C TRP A 227 -13.38 12.07 -0.49
N GLU A 228 -12.20 12.68 -0.68
CA GLU A 228 -10.90 12.12 -0.24
C GLU A 228 -10.88 11.96 1.30
N LEU A 229 -11.41 12.96 2.01
CA LEU A 229 -11.46 12.95 3.48
C LEU A 229 -12.43 11.88 3.99
N ILE A 230 -13.57 11.68 3.34
CA ILE A 230 -14.53 10.63 3.68
C ILE A 230 -13.91 9.25 3.44
N THR A 231 -13.24 9.03 2.30
CA THR A 231 -12.55 7.76 2.03
C THR A 231 -11.44 7.49 3.02
N LEU A 232 -10.63 8.50 3.35
CA LEU A 232 -9.56 8.38 4.33
C LEU A 232 -10.12 8.07 5.73
N GLY A 233 -11.18 8.76 6.14
CA GLY A 233 -11.86 8.53 7.42
C GLY A 233 -12.43 7.11 7.52
N TYR A 234 -13.03 6.59 6.46
CA TYR A 234 -13.50 5.20 6.40
C TYR A 234 -12.36 4.19 6.59
N ILE A 235 -11.26 4.34 5.83
CA ILE A 235 -10.09 3.46 5.91
C ILE A 235 -9.44 3.58 7.31
N PHE A 236 -9.41 4.77 7.90
CA PHE A 236 -8.90 5.02 9.25
C PHE A 236 -9.73 4.30 10.32
N CYS A 237 -11.06 4.40 10.26
CA CYS A 237 -11.96 3.69 11.17
C CYS A 237 -11.77 2.17 11.06
N LEU A 238 -11.72 1.62 9.85
CA LEU A 238 -11.44 0.21 9.62
C LEU A 238 -10.08 -0.21 10.18
N CYS A 239 -9.06 0.62 10.01
CA CYS A 239 -7.73 0.37 10.53
C CYS A 239 -7.71 0.34 12.06
N ILE A 240 -8.36 1.30 12.74
CA ILE A 240 -8.43 1.32 14.22
C ILE A 240 -9.13 0.07 14.73
N ILE A 241 -10.31 -0.24 14.19
CA ILE A 241 -11.10 -1.42 14.61
C ILE A 241 -10.26 -2.69 14.42
N SER A 242 -9.58 -2.81 13.28
CA SER A 242 -8.73 -3.96 12.96
C SER A 242 -7.48 -4.05 13.83
N ALA A 243 -6.83 -2.92 14.12
CA ALA A 243 -5.64 -2.86 14.96
C ALA A 243 -5.97 -3.21 16.42
N VAL A 244 -7.04 -2.64 16.97
CA VAL A 244 -7.52 -2.92 18.34
C VAL A 244 -7.91 -4.39 18.46
N HIS A 245 -8.68 -4.91 17.51
CA HIS A 245 -9.05 -6.33 17.50
C HIS A 245 -7.81 -7.23 17.42
N SER A 246 -6.90 -6.98 16.46
CA SER A 246 -5.66 -7.74 16.29
C SER A 246 -4.77 -7.70 17.54
N TYR A 247 -4.74 -6.58 18.26
CA TYR A 247 -4.00 -6.46 19.51
C TYR A 247 -4.61 -7.30 20.63
N ILE A 248 -5.93 -7.24 20.82
CA ILE A 248 -6.65 -8.00 21.86
C ILE A 248 -6.56 -9.51 21.59
N THR A 249 -6.72 -9.91 20.34
CA THR A 249 -6.74 -11.33 19.97
C THR A 249 -5.35 -11.93 19.74
N SER A 250 -4.30 -11.11 19.83
CA SER A 250 -2.91 -11.47 19.56
C SER A 250 -2.40 -12.68 20.34
N PHE A 251 -3.01 -12.97 21.49
CA PHE A 251 -2.69 -14.13 22.33
C PHE A 251 -2.97 -15.47 21.65
N ARG A 252 -3.90 -15.52 20.69
CA ARG A 252 -4.25 -16.74 19.93
C ARG A 252 -3.27 -17.03 18.79
N ASP A 253 -2.49 -16.04 18.39
CA ASP A 253 -1.60 -16.13 17.24
C ASP A 253 -0.21 -16.62 17.63
N LYS A 254 0.44 -17.29 16.67
CA LYS A 254 1.86 -17.65 16.76
C LYS A 254 2.70 -16.38 16.94
N ILE A 255 3.78 -16.48 17.72
CA ILE A 255 4.69 -15.36 18.02
C ILE A 255 5.14 -14.64 16.74
N ARG A 256 5.46 -15.39 15.68
CA ARG A 256 5.86 -14.85 14.37
C ARG A 256 4.75 -14.00 13.72
N THR A 257 3.54 -14.53 13.63
CA THR A 257 2.37 -13.82 13.06
C THR A 257 2.03 -12.57 13.86
N ARG A 258 2.11 -12.64 15.19
CA ARG A 258 1.94 -11.48 16.08
C ARG A 258 2.92 -10.35 15.77
N LEU A 259 4.20 -10.67 15.57
CA LEU A 259 5.22 -9.67 15.27
C LEU A 259 4.97 -9.02 13.90
N TYR A 260 4.60 -9.81 12.90
CA TYR A 260 4.24 -9.30 11.57
C TYR A 260 3.03 -8.36 11.60
N LEU A 261 1.97 -8.72 12.33
CA LEU A 261 0.78 -7.86 12.47
C LEU A 261 1.09 -6.58 13.24
N ARG A 262 1.91 -6.64 14.30
CA ARG A 262 2.39 -5.44 15.02
C ARG A 262 3.18 -4.52 14.11
N PHE A 263 4.01 -5.07 13.23
CA PHE A 263 4.71 -4.29 12.22
C PHE A 263 3.74 -3.60 11.25
N PHE A 264 2.72 -4.30 10.74
CA PHE A 264 1.70 -3.68 9.89
C PHE A 264 0.87 -2.61 10.60
N ILE A 265 0.55 -2.78 11.89
CA ILE A 265 -0.12 -1.75 12.70
C ILE A 265 0.78 -0.50 12.79
N LEU A 266 2.07 -0.68 13.11
CA LEU A 266 3.03 0.42 13.19
C LEU A 266 3.17 1.13 11.83
N LEU A 267 3.39 0.35 10.77
CA LEU A 267 3.53 0.88 9.41
C LEU A 267 2.31 1.70 9.00
N THR A 268 1.11 1.16 9.21
CA THR A 268 -0.15 1.82 8.84
C THR A 268 -0.37 3.09 9.67
N ALA A 269 -0.04 3.07 10.97
CA ALA A 269 -0.09 4.26 11.82
C ALA A 269 0.89 5.35 11.36
N CYS A 270 2.13 4.97 10.99
CA CYS A 270 3.12 5.89 10.44
C CYS A 270 2.65 6.49 9.10
N ILE A 271 2.02 5.71 8.22
CA ILE A 271 1.46 6.21 6.96
C ILE A 271 0.34 7.22 7.22
N PHE A 272 -0.59 6.93 8.13
CA PHE A 272 -1.64 7.90 8.50
C PHE A 272 -1.05 9.19 9.07
N LEU A 273 -0.11 9.08 10.01
CA LEU A 273 0.58 10.23 10.57
C LEU A 273 1.24 11.05 9.45
N PHE A 274 1.89 10.40 8.50
CA PHE A 274 2.53 11.08 7.38
C PHE A 274 1.52 11.76 6.44
N ILE A 275 0.37 11.15 6.17
CA ILE A 275 -0.71 11.78 5.39
C ILE A 275 -1.28 13.02 6.12
N PHE A 276 -1.45 12.96 7.44
CA PHE A 276 -1.91 14.12 8.21
C PHE A 276 -0.87 15.25 8.26
N LEU A 277 0.42 14.91 8.29
CA LEU A 277 1.50 15.89 8.22
C LEU A 277 1.68 16.46 6.80
N GLN A 278 1.48 15.66 5.76
CA GLN A 278 1.59 16.09 4.36
C GLN A 278 0.37 15.67 3.52
N PRO A 279 -0.74 16.43 3.61
CA PRO A 279 -1.95 16.18 2.82
C PRO A 279 -1.70 16.09 1.31
N ALA A 280 -0.74 16.85 0.80
CA ALA A 280 -0.38 16.87 -0.62
C ALA A 280 0.12 15.51 -1.14
N GLN A 281 0.63 14.63 -0.27
CA GLN A 281 1.17 13.33 -0.66
C GLN A 281 0.15 12.18 -0.52
N TYR A 282 -1.11 12.49 -0.20
CA TYR A 282 -2.18 11.51 -0.03
C TYR A 282 -2.27 10.50 -1.18
N VAL A 283 -2.30 11.01 -2.43
CA VAL A 283 -2.44 10.18 -3.64
C VAL A 283 -1.29 9.15 -3.75
N ASN A 284 -0.06 9.56 -3.43
CA ASN A 284 1.11 8.68 -3.54
C ASN A 284 1.17 7.63 -2.41
N LEU A 285 0.61 7.91 -1.25
CA LEU A 285 0.66 7.03 -0.08
C LEU A 285 -0.55 6.10 0.04
N LEU A 286 -1.65 6.44 -0.62
CA LEU A 286 -2.89 5.68 -0.53
C LEU A 286 -2.73 4.20 -0.98
N PRO A 287 -2.04 3.86 -2.08
CA PRO A 287 -1.83 2.46 -2.47
C PRO A 287 -1.15 1.65 -1.36
N LEU A 288 -0.11 2.21 -0.73
CA LEU A 288 0.59 1.59 0.40
C LEU A 288 -0.30 1.46 1.64
N LEU A 289 -1.15 2.46 1.90
CA LEU A 289 -2.15 2.42 2.98
C LEU A 289 -3.18 1.29 2.76
N LEU A 290 -3.65 1.13 1.52
CA LEU A 290 -4.59 0.07 1.14
C LEU A 290 -4.00 -1.33 1.33
N VAL A 291 -2.70 -1.51 1.01
CA VAL A 291 -1.98 -2.76 1.29
C VAL A 291 -1.99 -3.06 2.80
N GLY A 292 -1.58 -2.11 3.64
CA GLY A 292 -1.52 -2.33 5.10
C GLY A 292 -2.88 -2.63 5.71
N THR A 293 -3.89 -1.85 5.32
CA THR A 293 -5.26 -1.97 5.84
C THR A 293 -5.95 -3.27 5.39
N SER A 294 -5.75 -3.69 4.14
CA SER A 294 -6.31 -4.97 3.64
C SER A 294 -5.78 -6.20 4.38
N ILE A 295 -4.52 -6.19 4.83
CA ILE A 295 -3.94 -7.26 5.65
C ILE A 295 -4.57 -7.26 7.05
N LEU A 296 -4.66 -6.09 7.70
CA LEU A 296 -5.21 -5.95 9.04
C LEU A 296 -6.70 -6.34 9.10
N VAL A 297 -7.48 -5.84 8.14
CA VAL A 297 -8.91 -6.14 8.02
C VAL A 297 -9.11 -7.62 7.66
N GLY A 298 -8.28 -8.18 6.78
CA GLY A 298 -8.30 -9.62 6.47
C GLY A 298 -8.07 -10.51 7.70
N HIS A 299 -7.15 -10.11 8.57
CA HIS A 299 -6.92 -10.81 9.84
C HIS A 299 -8.13 -10.75 10.78
N LEU A 300 -8.75 -9.57 10.92
CA LEU A 300 -9.97 -9.39 11.74
C LEU A 300 -11.09 -10.35 11.29
N TYR A 301 -11.33 -10.48 9.99
CA TYR A 301 -12.40 -11.33 9.48
C TYR A 301 -12.20 -12.83 9.69
N VAL A 302 -10.95 -13.28 9.79
CA VAL A 302 -10.67 -14.71 10.02
C VAL A 302 -10.76 -15.09 11.48
N LEU A 303 -10.51 -14.15 12.39
CA LEU A 303 -10.45 -14.43 13.81
C LEU A 303 -11.75 -14.08 14.56
N SER A 304 -12.58 -13.21 14.00
CA SER A 304 -13.91 -12.94 14.52
C SER A 304 -14.84 -14.14 14.30
N ASN A 305 -15.76 -14.39 15.25
CA ASN A 305 -16.77 -15.45 15.14
C ASN A 305 -17.55 -15.33 13.82
N ASN A 306 -17.97 -16.47 13.27
CA ASN A 306 -18.56 -16.56 11.92
C ASN A 306 -19.75 -15.62 11.69
N GLU A 307 -20.53 -15.28 12.72
CA GLU A 307 -21.70 -14.40 12.59
C GLU A 307 -21.33 -12.91 12.63
N THR A 308 -20.53 -12.48 13.61
CA THR A 308 -20.09 -11.07 13.74
C THR A 308 -19.11 -10.67 12.64
N ALA A 309 -18.20 -11.59 12.26
CA ALA A 309 -17.24 -11.35 11.18
C ALA A 309 -17.95 -11.13 9.84
N ALA A 310 -19.02 -11.90 9.60
CA ALA A 310 -19.75 -11.81 8.35
C ALA A 310 -20.68 -10.59 8.29
N GLY A 311 -21.31 -10.21 9.40
CA GLY A 311 -22.03 -8.95 9.49
C GLY A 311 -21.10 -7.76 9.22
N PHE A 312 -19.93 -7.73 9.86
CA PHE A 312 -18.93 -6.68 9.63
C PHE A 312 -18.42 -6.66 8.18
N PHE A 313 -18.17 -7.84 7.58
CA PHE A 313 -17.77 -7.96 6.18
C PHE A 313 -18.82 -7.40 5.22
N LEU A 314 -20.08 -7.77 5.39
CA LEU A 314 -21.18 -7.28 4.57
C LEU A 314 -21.38 -5.77 4.70
N ILE A 315 -21.30 -5.25 5.93
CA ILE A 315 -21.38 -3.80 6.17
C ILE A 315 -20.21 -3.10 5.48
N SER A 316 -18.98 -3.60 5.62
CA SER A 316 -17.80 -3.00 4.94
C SER A 316 -17.93 -3.02 3.41
N MET A 317 -18.51 -4.08 2.85
CA MET A 317 -18.78 -4.19 1.42
C MET A 317 -19.81 -3.15 0.96
N ILE A 318 -20.94 -3.05 1.67
CA ILE A 318 -21.99 -2.07 1.38
C ILE A 318 -21.45 -0.65 1.48
N VAL A 319 -20.66 -0.35 2.52
CA VAL A 319 -20.04 0.98 2.69
C VAL A 319 -19.01 1.26 1.61
N SER A 320 -18.20 0.28 1.19
CA SER A 320 -17.25 0.47 0.09
C SER A 320 -17.95 0.76 -1.24
N LEU A 321 -19.08 0.09 -1.51
CA LEU A 321 -19.90 0.32 -2.70
C LEU A 321 -20.61 1.68 -2.66
N SER A 322 -21.16 2.07 -1.50
CA SER A 322 -21.80 3.37 -1.35
C SER A 322 -20.80 4.52 -1.44
N LEU A 323 -19.58 4.33 -0.91
CA LEU A 323 -18.48 5.27 -1.08
C LEU A 323 -18.12 5.48 -2.54
N PHE A 324 -18.05 4.40 -3.33
CA PHE A 324 -17.81 4.54 -4.77
C PHE A 324 -18.89 5.40 -5.45
N SER A 325 -20.17 5.09 -5.22
CA SER A 325 -21.28 5.88 -5.78
C SER A 325 -21.27 7.34 -5.33
N PHE A 326 -20.92 7.59 -4.07
CA PHE A 326 -20.79 8.95 -3.54
C PHE A 326 -19.61 9.69 -4.17
N ASN A 327 -18.45 9.02 -4.30
CA ASN A 327 -17.24 9.62 -4.87
C ASN A 327 -17.44 9.97 -6.35
N THR A 328 -18.07 9.08 -7.14
CA THR A 328 -18.38 9.35 -8.55
C THR A 328 -19.40 10.47 -8.70
N TRP A 329 -20.45 10.49 -7.87
CA TRP A 329 -21.44 11.58 -7.85
C TRP A 329 -20.79 12.94 -7.55
N MET A 330 -19.97 13.01 -6.49
CA MET A 330 -19.28 14.24 -6.10
C MET A 330 -18.33 14.76 -7.18
N LEU A 331 -17.64 13.86 -7.89
CA LEU A 331 -16.73 14.22 -8.97
C LEU A 331 -17.46 14.65 -10.25
N LEU A 332 -18.63 14.09 -10.55
CA LEU A 332 -19.49 14.52 -11.66
C LEU A 332 -20.21 15.85 -11.38
N SER A 333 -20.46 16.16 -10.11
CA SER A 333 -21.16 17.38 -9.69
C SER A 333 -20.28 18.65 -9.65
N LYS A 334 -18.98 18.49 -9.91
CA LYS A 334 -18.02 19.58 -10.11
C LYS A 334 -17.83 19.82 -11.60
#